data_AF-A0A2I8DBM6-F1
#
_entry.id   AF-A0A2I8DBM6-F1
#
_cell.length_a   1.000
_cell.length_b   1.000
_cell.length_c   1.000
_cell.angle_alpha   90.00
_cell.angle_beta   90.00
_cell.angle_gamma   90.00
#
_symmetry.space_group_name_H-M   'P 1'
#
loop_
_entity.id
_entity.type
_entity.pdbx_description
1 polymer ?
#
loop_
_entity_poly.entity_id
_entity_poly.type
_entity_poly.pdbx_seq_one_letter_code
_entity_poly.pdbx_strand_id
1 'polypeptide(L)'
;MFPDIGRARDWYFSTRDGLLCLGRYIHAPSRPEGISAITDDAIFGMTEAEWKDYLQKRLDEHELFASLALMAACEGAIRRDVQWRVAERRSQHQHFSKVPEKGYLKISTILNRWIQVLGSNNYASNRLKQLLGLYVGRNALAHGVAPMGSAVFEALWEDLRKIEEKWKQAVPDFRGF
;
A
#
# COMPACT_ATOMS: atom_id res chain seq x y z
N MET A 1 0.44 -15.91 -3.55
CA MET A 1 -0.51 -15.12 -2.72
C MET A 1 0.01 -13.70 -2.69
N PHE A 2 -0.75 -12.70 -3.13
CA PHE A 2 -0.33 -11.29 -3.04
C PHE A 2 -0.35 -10.87 -1.57
N PRO A 3 0.62 -10.10 -1.06
CA PRO A 3 0.65 -9.68 0.35
C PRO A 3 -0.60 -8.89 0.73
N ASP A 4 -1.11 -9.14 1.94
CA ASP A 4 -2.11 -8.30 2.61
C ASP A 4 -1.45 -7.02 3.16
N ILE A 5 -2.25 -6.11 3.71
CA ILE A 5 -1.74 -4.83 4.23
C ILE A 5 -0.83 -5.00 5.46
N GLY A 6 -0.97 -6.10 6.20
CA GLY A 6 -0.11 -6.42 7.35
C GLY A 6 1.28 -6.86 6.90
N ARG A 7 1.36 -7.77 5.93
CA ARG A 7 2.64 -8.18 5.32
C ARG A 7 3.35 -7.02 4.63
N ALA A 8 2.61 -6.08 4.04
CA ALA A 8 3.19 -4.86 3.47
C ALA A 8 3.86 -3.98 4.55
N ARG A 9 3.28 -3.91 5.75
CA ARG A 9 3.86 -3.23 6.91
C ARG A 9 5.10 -3.93 7.45
N ASP A 10 5.04 -5.25 7.61
CA ASP A 10 6.20 -6.01 8.08
C ASP A 10 7.37 -5.86 7.11
N TRP A 11 7.08 -5.91 5.80
CA TRP A 11 8.06 -5.62 4.76
C TRP A 11 8.64 -4.21 4.91
N TYR A 12 7.80 -3.17 5.02
CA TYR A 12 8.23 -1.78 5.18
C TYR A 12 9.23 -1.59 6.33
N PHE A 13 8.92 -2.13 7.52
CA PHE A 13 9.81 -2.02 8.66
C PHE A 13 11.10 -2.81 8.45
N SER A 14 10.99 -4.06 7.98
CA SER A 14 12.17 -4.92 7.80
C SER A 14 13.19 -4.32 6.82
N THR A 15 12.73 -3.72 5.72
CA THR A 15 13.62 -3.11 4.73
C THR A 15 14.12 -1.74 5.18
N ARG A 16 13.30 -0.95 5.88
CA ARG A 16 13.74 0.32 6.48
C ARG A 16 14.84 0.10 7.51
N ASP A 17 14.65 -0.88 8.40
CA ASP A 17 15.66 -1.23 9.40
C ASP A 17 16.94 -1.74 8.73
N GLY A 18 16.83 -2.53 7.65
CA GLY A 18 17.96 -2.93 6.81
C GLY A 18 18.74 -1.73 6.22
N LEU A 19 18.03 -0.72 5.69
CA LEU A 19 18.65 0.51 5.18
C LEU A 19 19.35 1.33 6.27
N LEU A 20 18.75 1.42 7.46
CA LEU A 20 19.36 2.11 8.60
C LEU A 20 20.59 1.35 9.13
N CYS A 21 20.53 0.02 9.13
CA CYS A 21 21.66 -0.84 9.48
C CYS A 21 22.82 -0.65 8.50
N LEU A 22 22.57 -0.56 7.19
CA LEU A 22 23.61 -0.26 6.18
C LEU A 22 24.47 0.96 6.56
N GLY A 23 23.87 2.01 7.14
CA GLY A 23 24.60 3.19 7.60
C GLY A 23 25.54 2.95 8.78
N ARG A 24 25.25 1.97 9.64
CA ARG A 24 26.18 1.54 10.70
C ARG A 24 27.28 0.62 10.17
N TYR A 25 27.01 -0.09 9.07
CA TYR A 25 27.88 -1.11 8.50
C TYR A 25 29.01 -0.56 7.61
N ILE A 26 28.82 0.59 6.96
CA ILE A 26 29.85 1.21 6.08
C ILE A 26 31.05 1.76 6.86
N HIS A 27 30.85 2.16 8.12
CA HIS A 27 31.91 2.62 9.00
C HIS A 27 32.59 1.48 9.78
N ALA A 28 32.22 0.23 9.51
CA ALA A 28 32.86 -0.92 10.13
C ALA A 28 34.28 -1.13 9.56
N PRO A 29 35.28 -1.51 10.37
CA PRO A 29 36.65 -1.71 9.92
C PRO A 29 36.82 -2.81 8.87
N SER A 30 35.90 -3.77 8.84
CA SER A 30 35.89 -4.91 7.91
C SER A 30 34.86 -4.67 6.81
N ARG A 31 35.28 -4.85 5.55
CA ARG A 31 34.37 -4.75 4.39
C ARG A 31 33.26 -5.80 4.53
N PRO A 32 31.97 -5.42 4.63
CA PRO A 32 30.93 -6.36 5.00
C PRO A 32 30.61 -7.38 3.90
N GLU A 33 30.37 -8.63 4.28
CA GLU A 33 29.74 -9.62 3.42
C GLU A 33 28.24 -9.31 3.24
N GLY A 34 27.69 -9.49 2.03
CA GLY A 34 26.26 -9.37 1.77
C GLY A 34 25.78 -8.03 1.20
N ILE A 35 26.67 -7.05 0.97
CA ILE A 35 26.33 -5.86 0.16
C ILE A 35 26.34 -6.25 -1.32
N SER A 36 25.29 -5.89 -2.06
CA SER A 36 25.26 -6.13 -3.50
C SER A 36 26.31 -5.28 -4.23
N ALA A 37 26.90 -5.78 -5.31
CA ALA A 37 27.89 -5.03 -6.09
C ALA A 37 27.37 -3.65 -6.55
N ILE A 38 26.08 -3.57 -6.92
CA ILE A 38 25.42 -2.31 -7.31
C ILE A 38 25.43 -1.31 -6.15
N THR A 39 25.15 -1.78 -4.93
CA THR A 39 25.18 -0.94 -3.74
C THR A 39 26.61 -0.55 -3.38
N ASP A 40 27.58 -1.47 -3.46
CA ASP A 40 28.99 -1.19 -3.18
C ASP A 40 29.55 -0.14 -4.16
N ASP A 41 29.30 -0.31 -5.47
CA ASP A 41 29.70 0.67 -6.49
C ASP A 41 29.05 2.03 -6.26
N ALA A 42 27.78 2.06 -5.85
CA ALA A 42 27.06 3.30 -5.62
C ALA A 42 27.57 4.10 -4.41
N ILE A 43 28.19 3.44 -3.43
CA ILE A 43 28.63 4.06 -2.16
C ILE A 43 30.14 4.19 -2.05
N PHE A 44 30.89 3.55 -2.96
CA PHE A 44 32.34 3.52 -2.92
C PHE A 44 32.95 4.92 -3.01
N GLY A 45 33.79 5.26 -2.03
CA GLY A 45 34.49 6.55 -1.99
C GLY A 45 33.64 7.75 -1.55
N MET A 46 32.38 7.55 -1.15
CA MET A 46 31.56 8.62 -0.57
C MET A 46 32.14 9.11 0.76
N THR A 47 32.09 10.42 0.96
CA THR A 47 32.27 11.06 2.26
C THR A 47 31.09 10.76 3.18
N GLU A 48 31.24 11.02 4.48
CA GLU A 48 30.14 10.85 5.45
C GLU A 48 28.92 11.72 5.13
N ALA A 49 29.14 12.93 4.60
CA ALA A 49 28.06 13.83 4.18
C ALA A 49 27.31 13.27 2.97
N GLU A 50 28.03 12.82 1.94
CA GLU A 50 27.43 12.20 0.76
C GLU A 50 26.67 10.92 1.11
N TRP A 51 27.20 10.14 2.06
CA TRP A 51 26.52 8.95 2.58
C TRP A 51 25.19 9.30 3.27
N LYS A 52 25.16 10.31 4.14
CA LYS A 52 23.93 10.77 4.80
C LYS A 52 22.89 11.21 3.78
N ASP A 53 23.30 11.97 2.76
CA ASP A 53 22.41 12.41 1.69
C ASP A 53 21.88 11.24 0.85
N TYR A 54 22.75 10.27 0.53
CA TYR A 54 22.36 9.05 -0.17
C TYR A 54 21.35 8.24 0.64
N LEU A 55 21.62 8.01 1.92
CA LEU A 55 20.74 7.27 2.81
C LEU A 55 19.37 7.95 2.92
N GLN A 56 19.33 9.27 3.09
CA GLN A 56 18.07 10.01 3.15
C GLN A 56 17.25 9.84 1.86
N LYS A 57 17.88 9.96 0.68
CA LYS A 57 17.20 9.74 -0.61
C LYS A 57 16.63 8.32 -0.71
N ARG A 58 17.38 7.29 -0.27
CA ARG A 58 16.89 5.91 -0.26
C ARG A 58 15.74 5.68 0.71
N LEU A 59 15.75 6.34 1.86
CA LEU A 59 14.63 6.30 2.81
C LEU A 59 13.38 6.97 2.22
N ASP A 60 13.53 8.09 1.52
CA ASP A 60 12.41 8.79 0.87
C ASP A 60 11.82 7.96 -0.29
N GLU A 61 12.67 7.34 -1.11
CA GLU A 61 12.26 6.39 -2.16
C GLU A 61 11.54 5.17 -1.58
N HIS A 62 12.09 4.60 -0.50
CA HIS A 62 11.49 3.47 0.20
C HIS A 62 10.10 3.82 0.76
N GLU A 63 9.96 4.98 1.40
CA GLU A 63 8.69 5.50 1.92
C GLU A 63 7.62 5.59 0.82
N LEU A 64 7.98 6.17 -0.33
CA LEU A 64 7.09 6.31 -1.48
C LEU A 64 6.69 4.95 -2.05
N PHE A 65 7.67 4.08 -2.31
CA PHE A 65 7.42 2.75 -2.88
C PHE A 65 6.57 1.90 -1.94
N ALA A 66 6.88 1.89 -0.64
CA ALA A 66 6.13 1.16 0.36
C ALA A 66 4.67 1.66 0.44
N SER A 67 4.46 2.98 0.39
CA SER A 67 3.11 3.57 0.38
C SER A 67 2.30 3.15 -0.85
N LEU A 68 2.93 3.12 -2.03
CA LEU A 68 2.30 2.61 -3.26
C LEU A 68 2.00 1.11 -3.18
N ALA A 69 2.94 0.32 -2.65
CA ALA A 69 2.77 -1.12 -2.47
C ALA A 69 1.63 -1.44 -1.50
N LEU A 70 1.51 -0.70 -0.40
CA LEU A 70 0.43 -0.82 0.57
C LEU A 70 -0.94 -0.54 -0.06
N MET A 71 -1.05 0.52 -0.87
CA MET A 71 -2.28 0.79 -1.63
C MET A 71 -2.58 -0.31 -2.65
N ALA A 72 -1.56 -0.85 -3.34
CA ALA A 72 -1.75 -1.96 -4.27
C ALA A 72 -2.21 -3.25 -3.57
N ALA A 73 -1.68 -3.55 -2.38
CA ALA A 73 -2.09 -4.67 -1.55
C ALA A 73 -3.57 -4.55 -1.14
N CYS A 74 -3.97 -3.38 -0.63
CA CYS A 74 -5.36 -3.05 -0.33
C CYS A 74 -6.27 -3.23 -1.56
N GLU A 75 -5.86 -2.70 -2.71
CA GLU A 75 -6.63 -2.80 -3.96
C GLU A 75 -6.82 -4.26 -4.38
N GLY A 76 -5.75 -5.04 -4.34
CA GLY A 76 -5.77 -6.45 -4.66
C GLY A 76 -6.71 -7.25 -3.76
N ALA A 77 -6.75 -6.93 -2.46
CA ALA A 77 -7.61 -7.62 -1.51
C ALA A 77 -9.10 -7.29 -1.73
N ILE A 78 -9.43 -6.02 -1.95
CA ILE A 78 -10.80 -5.58 -2.29
C ILE A 78 -11.27 -6.23 -3.60
N ARG A 79 -10.41 -6.32 -4.61
CA ARG A 79 -10.73 -6.97 -5.89
C ARG A 79 -11.01 -8.46 -5.74
N ARG A 80 -10.23 -9.17 -4.90
CA ARG A 80 -10.45 -10.59 -4.63
C ARG A 80 -11.79 -10.84 -3.93
N ASP A 81 -12.19 -9.97 -2.99
CA ASP A 81 -13.51 -10.06 -2.36
C ASP A 81 -14.63 -9.95 -3.40
N VAL A 82 -14.55 -8.97 -4.29
CA VAL A 82 -15.53 -8.82 -5.38
C VAL A 82 -15.56 -10.05 -6.28
N GLN A 83 -14.40 -10.57 -6.69
CA GLN A 83 -14.32 -11.78 -7.52
C GLN A 83 -14.99 -12.97 -6.82
N TRP A 84 -14.73 -13.16 -5.53
CA TRP A 84 -15.36 -14.22 -4.74
C TRP A 84 -16.89 -14.04 -4.66
N ARG A 85 -17.37 -12.81 -4.41
CA ARG A 85 -18.81 -12.53 -4.35
C ARG A 85 -19.53 -12.79 -5.67
N VAL A 86 -18.88 -12.47 -6.79
CA VAL A 86 -19.38 -12.77 -8.14
C VAL A 86 -19.44 -14.28 -8.37
N ALA A 87 -18.40 -15.01 -7.96
CA ALA A 87 -18.32 -16.46 -8.13
C ALA A 87 -19.38 -17.22 -7.32
N GLU A 88 -19.71 -16.78 -6.10
CA GLU A 88 -20.70 -17.47 -5.25
C GLU A 88 -22.16 -17.29 -5.70
N ARG A 89 -22.45 -16.38 -6.65
CA ARG A 89 -23.79 -16.18 -7.25
C ARG A 89 -24.96 -16.05 -6.24
N ARG A 90 -24.71 -15.60 -5.02
CA ARG A 90 -25.77 -15.33 -4.03
C ARG A 90 -26.63 -14.15 -4.48
N SER A 91 -27.95 -14.22 -4.26
CA SER A 91 -28.89 -13.12 -4.59
C SER A 91 -28.48 -11.79 -3.97
N GLN A 92 -28.02 -11.84 -2.72
CA GLN A 92 -27.48 -10.71 -1.95
C GLN A 92 -26.21 -10.08 -2.56
N HIS A 93 -25.52 -10.71 -3.52
CA HIS A 93 -24.32 -10.19 -4.18
C HIS A 93 -24.57 -9.70 -5.62
N GLN A 94 -25.82 -9.63 -6.07
CA GLN A 94 -26.17 -9.24 -7.45
C GLN A 94 -25.64 -7.85 -7.87
N HIS A 95 -25.38 -6.96 -6.93
CA HIS A 95 -24.77 -5.65 -7.22
C HIS A 95 -23.31 -5.76 -7.69
N PHE A 96 -22.64 -6.89 -7.44
CA PHE A 96 -21.29 -7.19 -7.94
C PHE A 96 -21.28 -8.03 -9.23
N SER A 97 -22.37 -8.70 -9.60
CA SER A 97 -22.40 -9.62 -10.77
C SER A 97 -22.27 -8.93 -12.13
N LYS A 98 -22.51 -7.61 -12.21
CA LYS A 98 -22.26 -6.79 -13.42
C LYS A 98 -20.80 -6.29 -13.53
N VAL A 99 -19.83 -7.02 -13.00
CA VAL A 99 -18.40 -6.74 -13.21
C VAL A 99 -18.02 -7.45 -14.52
N PRO A 100 -17.50 -6.74 -15.54
CA PRO A 100 -17.22 -7.35 -16.84
C PRO A 100 -16.20 -8.48 -16.68
N GLU A 101 -16.54 -9.67 -17.19
CA GLU A 101 -15.73 -10.89 -17.11
C GLU A 101 -14.29 -10.73 -17.65
N LYS A 102 -14.03 -9.70 -18.46
CA LYS A 102 -12.75 -9.48 -19.14
C LYS A 102 -12.18 -8.06 -19.04
N GLY A 103 -12.66 -7.24 -18.09
CA GLY A 103 -12.25 -5.83 -17.97
C GLY A 103 -11.60 -5.50 -16.62
N TYR A 104 -10.57 -4.65 -16.65
CA TYR A 104 -10.06 -4.00 -15.43
C TYR A 104 -11.14 -3.06 -14.88
N LEU A 105 -11.89 -3.49 -13.86
CA LEU A 105 -12.81 -2.58 -13.17
C LEU A 105 -12.00 -1.55 -12.40
N LYS A 106 -12.28 -0.25 -12.51
CA LYS A 106 -11.59 0.75 -11.70
C LYS A 106 -11.92 0.54 -10.21
N ILE A 107 -10.93 0.69 -9.32
CA ILE A 107 -11.14 0.57 -7.86
C ILE A 107 -12.22 1.54 -7.37
N SER A 108 -12.30 2.74 -7.95
CA SER A 108 -13.36 3.71 -7.67
C SER A 108 -14.76 3.18 -7.96
N THR A 109 -14.93 2.40 -9.02
CA THR A 109 -16.19 1.74 -9.34
C THR A 109 -16.55 0.68 -8.29
N ILE A 110 -15.57 -0.08 -7.80
CA ILE A 110 -15.80 -1.08 -6.73
C ILE A 110 -16.25 -0.38 -5.45
N LEU A 111 -15.52 0.66 -5.02
CA LEU A 111 -15.81 1.41 -3.80
C LEU A 111 -17.18 2.09 -3.86
N ASN A 112 -17.53 2.69 -4.99
CA ASN A 112 -18.84 3.32 -5.16
C ASN A 112 -20.00 2.31 -5.06
N ARG A 113 -19.83 1.09 -5.58
CA ARG A 113 -20.84 0.03 -5.41
C ARG A 113 -20.99 -0.37 -3.94
N TRP A 114 -19.88 -0.49 -3.21
CA TRP A 114 -19.93 -0.76 -1.77
C TRP A 114 -20.62 0.36 -0.98
N ILE A 115 -20.33 1.62 -1.31
CA ILE A 115 -20.99 2.79 -0.70
C ILE A 115 -22.51 2.76 -0.98
N GLN A 116 -22.93 2.36 -2.17
CA GLN A 116 -24.35 2.21 -2.51
C GLN A 116 -25.01 1.12 -1.67
N VAL A 117 -24.35 -0.03 -1.50
CA VAL A 117 -24.86 -1.19 -0.73
C VAL A 117 -25.00 -0.86 0.76
N LEU A 118 -24.01 -0.16 1.32
CA LEU A 118 -23.99 0.21 2.74
C LEU A 118 -24.87 1.42 3.07
N GLY A 119 -25.34 2.14 2.06
CA GLY A 119 -26.07 3.41 2.19
C GLY A 119 -25.14 4.61 2.36
N SER A 120 -25.51 5.75 1.77
CA SER A 120 -24.65 6.94 1.64
C SER A 120 -24.31 7.63 2.97
N ASN A 121 -25.09 7.41 4.03
CA ASN A 121 -24.93 8.05 5.35
C ASN A 121 -24.57 7.06 6.47
N ASN A 122 -23.73 6.07 6.14
CA ASN A 122 -23.20 5.08 7.09
C ASN A 122 -21.73 5.43 7.43
N TYR A 123 -21.32 5.17 8.68
CA TYR A 123 -19.93 5.34 9.11
C TYR A 123 -18.93 4.57 8.23
N ALA A 124 -19.24 3.31 7.88
CA ALA A 124 -18.45 2.50 6.96
C ALA A 124 -18.37 3.14 5.56
N SER A 125 -19.50 3.64 5.03
CA SER A 125 -19.52 4.36 3.75
C SER A 125 -18.66 5.63 3.78
N ASN A 126 -18.61 6.36 4.89
CA ASN A 126 -17.73 7.52 5.03
C ASN A 126 -16.26 7.11 5.03
N ARG A 127 -15.90 5.97 5.64
CA ARG A 127 -14.55 5.39 5.54
C ARG A 127 -14.21 4.94 4.12
N LEU A 128 -15.15 4.39 3.36
CA LEU A 128 -14.94 4.06 1.95
C LEU A 128 -14.77 5.30 1.06
N LYS A 129 -15.44 6.41 1.36
CA LYS A 129 -15.20 7.69 0.67
C LYS A 129 -13.81 8.24 0.96
N GLN A 130 -13.31 8.09 2.20
CA GLN A 130 -11.92 8.43 2.53
C GLN A 130 -10.95 7.57 1.72
N LEU A 131 -11.19 6.26 1.66
CA LEU A 131 -10.40 5.34 0.83
C LEU A 131 -10.39 5.75 -0.65
N LEU A 132 -11.54 6.15 -1.18
CA LEU A 132 -11.64 6.66 -2.56
C LEU A 132 -10.75 7.88 -2.77
N GLY A 133 -10.72 8.81 -1.81
CA GLY A 133 -9.82 9.97 -1.82
C GLY A 133 -8.34 9.58 -1.83
N LEU A 134 -7.95 8.57 -1.04
CA LEU A 134 -6.57 8.05 -1.03
C LEU A 134 -6.16 7.49 -2.41
N TYR A 135 -7.05 6.77 -3.10
CA TYR A 135 -6.76 6.26 -4.46
C TYR A 135 -6.67 7.35 -5.54
N VAL A 136 -7.33 8.49 -5.35
CA VAL A 136 -7.13 9.66 -6.22
C VAL A 136 -5.70 10.20 -6.02
N GLY A 137 -5.25 10.34 -4.78
CA GLY A 137 -3.89 10.74 -4.43
C GLY A 137 -2.82 9.77 -4.94
N ARG A 138 -3.09 8.45 -4.90
CA ARG A 138 -2.19 7.40 -5.41
C ARG A 138 -1.73 7.65 -6.84
N ASN A 139 -2.62 8.07 -7.73
CA ASN A 139 -2.24 8.28 -9.13
C ASN A 139 -1.27 9.44 -9.28
N ALA A 140 -1.45 10.53 -8.51
CA ALA A 140 -0.49 11.63 -8.50
C ALA A 140 0.88 11.20 -7.97
N LEU A 141 0.91 10.38 -6.93
CA LEU A 141 2.13 9.77 -6.37
C LEU A 141 2.83 8.86 -7.37
N ALA A 142 2.08 7.95 -8.01
CA ALA A 142 2.63 6.97 -8.96
C ALA A 142 3.21 7.64 -10.23
N HIS A 143 2.70 8.81 -10.61
CA HIS A 143 3.20 9.58 -11.75
C HIS A 143 4.27 10.62 -11.37
N GLY A 144 4.71 10.67 -10.11
CA GLY A 144 5.74 11.62 -9.65
C GLY A 144 5.30 13.08 -9.65
N VAL A 145 3.99 13.33 -9.68
CA VAL A 145 3.41 14.69 -9.70
C VAL A 145 3.19 15.21 -8.28
N ALA A 146 3.03 14.30 -7.31
CA ALA A 146 2.87 14.66 -5.91
C ALA A 146 4.24 14.95 -5.26
N PRO A 147 4.34 15.96 -4.37
CA PRO A 147 5.57 16.24 -3.63
C PRO A 147 6.06 15.02 -2.83
N MET A 148 7.38 14.86 -2.68
CA MET A 148 7.95 13.91 -1.72
C MET A 148 7.39 14.20 -0.31
N GLY A 149 7.00 13.15 0.42
CA GLY A 149 6.35 13.27 1.74
C GLY A 149 4.82 13.50 1.70
N SER A 150 4.20 13.59 0.51
CA SER A 150 2.73 13.69 0.41
C SER A 150 1.99 12.38 0.72
N ALA A 151 2.70 11.25 0.78
CA ALA A 151 2.24 10.01 1.38
C ALA A 151 3.23 9.57 2.47
N VAL A 152 2.71 9.38 3.67
CA VAL A 152 3.44 8.83 4.81
C VAL A 152 2.90 7.43 5.06
N PHE A 153 3.77 6.43 5.00
CA PHE A 153 3.42 5.02 5.07
C PHE A 153 2.61 4.70 6.32
N GLU A 154 3.11 5.11 7.50
CA GLU A 154 2.45 4.85 8.78
C GLU A 154 1.05 5.46 8.86
N ALA A 155 0.91 6.71 8.41
CA ALA A 155 -0.39 7.39 8.40
C ALA A 155 -1.37 6.67 7.47
N LEU A 156 -0.90 6.28 6.27
CA LEU A 156 -1.68 5.53 5.30
C LEU A 156 -2.08 4.14 5.85
N TRP A 157 -1.15 3.42 6.47
CA TRP A 157 -1.41 2.12 7.08
C TRP A 157 -2.48 2.22 8.17
N GLU A 158 -2.34 3.21 9.05
CA GLU A 158 -3.28 3.41 10.15
C GLU A 158 -4.68 3.78 9.65
N ASP A 159 -4.77 4.60 8.61
CA ASP A 159 -6.05 4.90 7.95
C ASP A 159 -6.66 3.66 7.30
N LEU A 160 -5.86 2.87 6.57
CA LEU A 160 -6.32 1.63 5.95
C LEU A 160 -6.79 0.59 6.98
N ARG A 161 -6.08 0.45 8.11
CA ARG A 161 -6.48 -0.42 9.22
C ARG A 161 -7.83 -0.01 9.80
N LYS A 162 -8.03 1.30 10.05
CA LYS A 162 -9.34 1.81 10.54
C LYS A 162 -10.46 1.56 9.54
N ILE A 163 -10.18 1.69 8.25
CA ILE A 163 -11.15 1.39 7.18
C ILE A 163 -11.49 -0.10 7.19
N GLU A 164 -10.48 -0.97 7.23
CA GLU A 164 -10.64 -2.43 7.29
C GLU A 164 -11.51 -2.84 8.49
N GLU A 165 -11.16 -2.40 9.70
CA GLU A 165 -11.90 -2.74 10.93
C GLU A 165 -13.38 -2.38 10.81
N LYS A 166 -13.67 -1.18 10.27
CA LYS A 166 -15.06 -0.70 10.12
C LYS A 166 -15.79 -1.39 8.98
N TRP A 167 -15.08 -1.77 7.94
CA TRP A 167 -15.65 -2.53 6.85
C TRP A 167 -16.02 -3.94 7.29
N LYS A 168 -15.12 -4.64 8.01
CA LYS A 168 -15.39 -5.96 8.59
C LYS A 168 -16.53 -5.93 9.61
N GLN A 169 -16.68 -4.85 10.38
CA GLN A 169 -17.85 -4.65 11.26
C GLN A 169 -19.17 -4.52 10.49
N ALA A 170 -19.17 -3.78 9.38
CA ALA A 170 -20.38 -3.57 8.57
C ALA A 170 -20.70 -4.77 7.65
N VAL A 171 -19.69 -5.54 7.27
CA VAL A 171 -19.76 -6.64 6.33
C VAL A 171 -18.98 -7.84 6.91
N PRO A 172 -19.59 -8.65 7.80
CA PRO A 172 -18.87 -9.70 8.52
C PRO A 172 -18.32 -10.82 7.63
N ASP A 173 -18.91 -11.03 6.45
CA ASP A 173 -18.46 -12.01 5.47
C ASP A 173 -17.43 -11.46 4.48
N PHE A 174 -16.94 -10.23 4.69
CA PHE A 174 -15.92 -9.61 3.86
C PHE A 174 -14.61 -10.39 3.92
N ARG A 175 -14.12 -10.79 2.74
CA ARG A 175 -12.88 -11.56 2.55
C ARG A 175 -11.74 -10.72 2.01
N GLY A 176 -11.95 -9.39 1.93
CA GLY A 176 -10.91 -8.44 1.58
C GLY A 176 -10.06 -8.06 2.81
N PHE A 177 -8.90 -7.49 2.49
CA PHE A 177 -7.72 -7.25 3.34
C PHE A 177 -6.98 -8.53 3.72
#